data_AF-A0A0B1TME9-F1
#
_entry.id   AF-A0A0B1TME9-F1
#
_cell.length_a   1.000
_cell.length_b   1.000
_cell.length_c   1.000
_cell.angle_alpha   90.00
_cell.angle_beta   90.00
_cell.angle_gamma   90.00
#
_symmetry.space_group_name_H-M   'P 1'
#
loop_
_entity.id
_entity.type
_entity.pdbx_description
1 polymer ?
#
loop_
_entity_poly.entity_id
_entity_poly.type
_entity_poly.pdbx_seq_one_letter_code
_entity_poly.pdbx_strand_id
1 'polypeptide(L)'
;MSLPYERHQRAREALALEAAQIEEAVLLPALYTFDELITDCTFSGRKCSAADFVRFVDPVYGACYSFNEDSSLTYSTNRAGMKFGLKLLITISQETTDMYMDFLPTTGMAGARVAIHPRDEDSAFEETIWNMY
;
A
#
# COMPACT_ATOMS: atom_id res chain seq x y z
N MET A 1 28.67 4.78 -21.61
CA MET A 1 28.28 3.54 -20.88
C MET A 1 27.48 3.99 -19.67
N SER A 2 26.18 3.71 -19.63
CA SER A 2 25.36 4.04 -18.45
C SER A 2 25.80 3.19 -17.26
N LEU A 3 25.89 3.81 -16.07
CA LEU A 3 26.23 3.09 -14.84
C LEU A 3 25.23 1.94 -14.62
N PRO A 4 25.65 0.81 -14.02
CA PRO A 4 24.75 -0.32 -13.73
C PRO A 4 23.46 0.11 -13.02
N TYR A 5 23.57 1.05 -12.07
CA TYR A 5 22.45 1.63 -11.34
C TYR A 5 21.38 2.27 -12.24
N GLU A 6 21.79 3.08 -13.23
CA GLU A 6 20.84 3.71 -14.16
C GLU A 6 20.09 2.70 -15.03
N ARG A 7 20.73 1.57 -15.36
CA ARG A 7 20.08 0.51 -16.13
C ARG A 7 19.00 -0.19 -15.32
N HIS A 8 19.29 -0.47 -14.05
CA HIS A 8 18.30 -1.04 -13.13
C HIS A 8 17.13 -0.08 -12.91
N GLN A 9 17.39 1.22 -12.73
CA GLN A 9 16.36 2.25 -12.58
C GLN A 9 15.40 2.25 -13.78
N ARG A 10 15.94 2.37 -15.00
CA ARG A 10 15.12 2.37 -16.23
C ARG A 10 14.35 1.08 -16.44
N ALA A 11 14.93 -0.07 -16.09
CA ALA A 11 14.25 -1.36 -16.19
C ALA A 11 13.04 -1.43 -15.25
N ARG A 12 13.14 -0.86 -14.04
CA ARG A 12 12.03 -0.80 -13.08
C ARG A 12 10.93 0.14 -13.52
N GLU A 13 11.29 1.32 -14.01
CA GLU A 13 10.33 2.28 -14.57
C GLU A 13 9.57 1.68 -15.75
N ALA A 14 10.28 0.99 -16.65
CA ALA A 14 9.64 0.27 -17.75
C ALA A 14 8.68 -0.81 -17.25
N LEU A 15 9.07 -1.62 -16.25
CA LEU A 15 8.17 -2.62 -15.64
C LEU A 15 6.91 -2.01 -15.03
N ALA A 16 7.01 -0.87 -14.36
CA ALA A 16 5.85 -0.18 -13.79
C ALA A 16 4.89 0.34 -14.87
N LEU A 17 5.43 0.84 -16.00
CA LEU A 17 4.63 1.27 -17.13
C LEU A 17 3.89 0.12 -17.82
N GLU A 18 4.53 -1.05 -17.92
CA GLU A 18 3.89 -2.27 -18.42
C GLU A 18 2.80 -2.75 -17.45
N ALA A 19 3.07 -2.73 -16.15
CA ALA A 19 2.09 -3.11 -15.12
C ALA A 19 0.85 -2.21 -15.15
N ALA A 20 1.02 -0.91 -15.42
CA ALA A 20 -0.09 0.04 -15.57
C ALA A 20 -1.00 -0.26 -16.78
N GLN A 21 -0.56 -1.08 -17.74
CA GLN A 21 -1.36 -1.48 -18.90
C GLN A 21 -2.11 -2.80 -18.71
N ILE A 22 -1.89 -3.50 -17.59
CA ILE A 22 -2.56 -4.77 -17.29
C ILE A 22 -4.04 -4.50 -16.97
N GLU A 23 -4.92 -5.34 -17.51
CA GLU A 23 -6.35 -5.27 -17.22
C GLU A 23 -6.62 -5.52 -15.72
N GLU A 24 -7.42 -4.63 -15.12
CA GLU A 24 -7.73 -4.66 -13.69
C GLU A 24 -8.32 -6.01 -13.23
N ALA A 25 -9.10 -6.68 -14.09
CA ALA A 25 -9.66 -8.01 -13.81
C ALA A 25 -8.61 -9.10 -13.57
N VAL A 26 -7.43 -8.98 -14.18
CA VAL A 26 -6.30 -9.90 -14.00
C VAL A 26 -5.43 -9.46 -12.84
N LEU A 27 -5.29 -8.14 -12.66
CA LEU A 27 -4.42 -7.55 -11.65
C LEU A 27 -4.99 -7.68 -10.23
N LEU A 28 -6.27 -7.35 -10.02
CA LEU A 28 -6.91 -7.34 -8.69
C LEU A 28 -6.79 -8.65 -7.89
N PRO A 29 -6.96 -9.87 -8.47
CA PRO A 29 -6.82 -11.11 -7.73
C PRO A 29 -5.35 -11.50 -7.45
N ALA A 30 -4.39 -10.89 -8.14
CA ALA A 30 -2.96 -11.13 -7.94
C ALA A 30 -2.34 -10.20 -6.87
N LEU A 31 -3.11 -9.26 -6.34
CA LEU A 31 -2.67 -8.29 -5.34
C LEU A 31 -3.17 -8.68 -3.94
N TYR A 32 -2.42 -8.26 -2.92
CA TYR A 32 -2.81 -8.42 -1.52
C TYR A 32 -4.24 -7.92 -1.25
N THR A 33 -5.04 -8.78 -0.65
CA THR A 33 -6.34 -8.42 -0.09
C THR A 33 -6.17 -7.70 1.25
N PHE A 34 -7.25 -7.05 1.71
CA PHE A 34 -7.22 -6.30 2.97
C PHE A 34 -6.82 -7.20 4.15
N ASP A 35 -7.43 -8.38 4.25
CA ASP A 35 -7.22 -9.29 5.37
C ASP A 35 -5.84 -9.96 5.37
N GLU A 36 -5.19 -10.06 4.20
CA GLU A 36 -3.81 -10.56 4.08
C GLU A 36 -2.81 -9.51 4.53
N LEU A 37 -3.02 -8.24 4.15
CA LEU A 37 -2.09 -7.15 4.45
C LEU A 37 -2.31 -6.58 5.87
N ILE A 38 -3.55 -6.33 6.27
CA ILE A 38 -3.92 -5.66 7.53
C ILE A 38 -4.64 -6.68 8.42
N THR A 39 -3.88 -7.32 9.31
CA THR A 39 -4.40 -8.41 10.16
C THR A 39 -5.10 -7.94 11.43
N ASP A 40 -4.79 -6.73 11.92
CA ASP A 40 -5.54 -6.07 12.99
C ASP A 40 -5.62 -4.55 12.77
N CYS A 41 -6.78 -3.97 13.06
CA CYS A 41 -7.06 -2.56 12.86
C CYS A 41 -7.85 -2.01 14.05
N THR A 42 -7.33 -0.97 14.69
CA THR A 42 -8.07 -0.24 15.72
C THR A 42 -7.86 1.27 15.64
N PHE A 43 -8.96 2.03 15.69
CA PHE A 43 -8.94 3.50 15.80
C PHE A 43 -9.62 3.94 17.10
N SER A 44 -8.92 4.69 17.94
CA SER A 44 -9.46 5.17 19.23
C SER A 44 -10.07 4.06 20.11
N GLY A 45 -9.49 2.85 20.03
CA GLY A 45 -9.95 1.66 20.76
C GLY A 45 -11.14 0.92 20.16
N ARG A 46 -11.68 1.37 19.01
CA ARG A 46 -12.70 0.65 18.24
C ARG A 46 -12.04 -0.13 17.11
N LYS A 47 -12.53 -1.34 16.83
CA LYS A 47 -12.07 -2.11 15.67
C LYS A 47 -12.56 -1.46 14.37
N CYS A 48 -11.65 -1.37 13.40
CA CYS A 48 -11.96 -1.00 12.02
C CYS A 48 -11.93 -2.25 11.13
N SER A 49 -12.51 -2.13 9.94
CA SER A 49 -12.65 -3.21 8.97
C SER A 49 -12.34 -2.72 7.56
N ALA A 50 -12.30 -3.62 6.58
CA ALA A 50 -12.10 -3.27 5.17
C ALA A 50 -13.08 -2.19 4.65
N ALA A 51 -14.28 -2.06 5.23
CA ALA A 51 -15.26 -1.05 4.85
C ALA A 51 -14.85 0.38 5.24
N ASP A 52 -13.91 0.54 6.17
CA ASP A 52 -13.37 1.83 6.59
C ASP A 52 -12.17 2.29 5.74
N PHE A 53 -11.82 1.49 4.73
CA PHE A 53 -10.71 1.72 3.82
C PHE A 53 -11.19 1.78 2.38
N VAL A 54 -10.59 2.70 1.61
CA VAL A 54 -10.74 2.74 0.16
C VAL A 54 -9.55 2.02 -0.46
N ARG A 55 -9.82 0.99 -1.27
CA ARG A 55 -8.81 0.29 -2.04
C ARG A 55 -8.55 1.06 -3.34
N PHE A 56 -7.28 1.29 -3.64
CA PHE A 56 -6.83 1.78 -4.94
C PHE A 56 -5.61 0.96 -5.39
N VAL A 57 -5.31 1.01 -6.69
CA VAL A 57 -4.21 0.24 -7.27
C VAL A 57 -3.14 1.18 -7.77
N ASP A 58 -1.93 0.99 -7.26
CA ASP A 58 -0.73 1.68 -7.69
C ASP A 58 0.12 0.72 -8.57
N PRO A 59 0.59 1.17 -9.75
CA PRO A 59 1.35 0.31 -10.66
C PRO A 59 2.74 -0.10 -10.13
N VAL A 60 3.26 0.59 -9.11
CA VAL A 60 4.52 0.28 -8.46
C VAL A 60 4.30 -0.60 -7.23
N TYR A 61 3.33 -0.27 -6.37
CA TYR A 61 3.12 -0.89 -5.06
C TYR A 61 1.99 -1.93 -5.01
N GLY A 62 1.13 -1.99 -6.02
CA GLY A 62 0.00 -2.92 -6.06
C GLY A 62 -1.24 -2.38 -5.34
N ALA A 63 -1.90 -3.21 -4.53
CA ALA A 63 -3.10 -2.81 -3.82
C ALA A 63 -2.76 -1.95 -2.60
N CYS A 64 -3.25 -0.72 -2.59
CA CYS A 64 -3.12 0.23 -1.49
C CYS A 64 -4.47 0.44 -0.81
N TYR A 65 -4.45 0.75 0.49
CA TYR A 65 -5.64 0.93 1.32
C TYR A 65 -5.55 2.27 2.06
N SER A 66 -6.42 3.21 1.72
CA SER A 66 -6.50 4.51 2.40
C SER A 66 -7.57 4.49 3.48
N PHE A 67 -7.18 4.80 4.72
CA PHE A 67 -8.09 4.89 5.86
C PHE A 67 -8.80 6.25 5.87
N ASN A 68 -10.13 6.25 6.05
CA ASN A 68 -10.90 7.48 6.24
C ASN A 68 -10.83 8.47 5.05
N GLU A 69 -10.60 7.93 3.85
CA GLU A 69 -10.61 8.67 2.58
C GLU A 69 -11.99 9.25 2.28
N ASP A 70 -13.02 8.39 2.36
CA ASP A 70 -14.39 8.76 2.05
C ASP A 70 -14.90 9.81 3.04
N SER A 71 -15.33 10.96 2.51
CA SER A 71 -15.96 12.05 3.26
C SER A 71 -17.18 11.61 4.10
N SER A 72 -17.81 10.49 3.76
CA SER A 72 -18.91 9.88 4.53
C SER A 72 -18.47 9.35 5.89
N LEU A 73 -17.18 8.99 6.03
CA LEU A 73 -16.60 8.47 7.25
C LEU A 73 -16.27 9.61 8.23
N THR A 74 -16.59 9.40 9.51
CA THR A 74 -16.42 10.43 10.55
C THR A 74 -15.32 10.07 11.54
N TYR A 75 -14.22 9.46 11.07
CA TYR A 75 -13.08 9.19 11.95
C TYR A 75 -12.30 10.48 12.20
N SER A 76 -12.34 10.95 13.44
CA SER A 76 -11.58 12.10 13.91
C SER A 76 -11.23 11.92 15.38
N THR A 77 -10.09 12.46 15.80
CA THR A 77 -9.65 12.46 17.20
C THR A 77 -9.16 13.84 17.60
N ASN A 78 -9.68 14.33 18.73
CA ASN A 78 -9.22 15.59 19.35
C ASN A 78 -8.25 15.33 20.51
N ARG A 79 -7.82 14.06 20.70
CA ARG A 79 -6.92 13.66 21.78
C ARG A 79 -5.64 13.10 21.18
N ALA A 80 -4.53 13.70 21.56
CA ALA A 80 -3.21 13.17 21.24
C ALA A 80 -2.92 11.89 22.05
N GLY A 81 -2.12 11.00 21.46
CA GLY A 81 -1.62 9.78 22.11
C GLY A 81 -1.97 8.51 21.34
N MET A 82 -1.07 7.52 21.44
CA MET A 82 -1.14 6.26 20.68
C MET A 82 -2.44 5.48 20.88
N LYS A 83 -3.10 5.64 22.04
CA LYS A 83 -4.38 4.97 22.35
C LYS A 83 -5.54 5.52 21.51
N PHE A 84 -5.48 6.79 21.12
CA PHE A 84 -6.56 7.50 20.43
C PHE A 84 -6.34 7.62 18.91
N GLY A 85 -5.18 7.18 18.42
CA GLY A 85 -4.86 7.16 16.99
C GLY A 85 -5.27 5.87 16.28
N LEU A 86 -4.85 5.77 15.02
CA LEU A 86 -4.92 4.56 14.22
C LEU A 86 -3.79 3.61 14.62
N LYS A 87 -4.13 2.35 14.84
CA LYS A 87 -3.20 1.26 15.13
C LYS A 87 -3.48 0.13 14.15
N LEU A 88 -2.47 -0.23 13.39
CA LEU A 88 -2.51 -1.29 12.38
C LEU A 88 -1.48 -2.35 12.73
N LEU A 89 -1.85 -3.61 12.51
CA LEU A 89 -0.92 -4.72 12.42
C LEU A 89 -0.84 -5.11 10.94
N ILE A 90 0.33 -4.90 10.34
CA ILE A 90 0.56 -5.19 8.92
C ILE A 90 1.36 -6.48 8.82
N THR A 91 0.89 -7.40 7.97
CA THR A 91 1.54 -8.69 7.72
C THR A 91 1.97 -8.73 6.26
N ILE A 92 3.23 -9.09 6.03
CA ILE A 92 3.81 -9.15 4.69
C ILE A 92 4.36 -10.55 4.53
N SER A 93 3.81 -11.29 3.56
CA SER A 93 4.39 -12.57 3.18
C SER A 93 5.66 -12.33 2.40
N GLN A 94 6.72 -13.06 2.72
CA GLN A 94 7.94 -13.11 1.91
C GLN A 94 8.12 -14.46 1.23
N GLU A 95 7.04 -15.24 1.09
CA GLU A 95 7.15 -16.57 0.53
C GLU A 95 7.55 -16.49 -0.95
N THR A 96 8.74 -17.00 -1.23
CA THR A 96 9.30 -17.04 -2.56
C THR A 96 9.72 -18.46 -2.85
N THR A 97 9.00 -19.11 -3.77
CA THR A 97 9.38 -20.41 -4.34
C THR A 97 9.85 -20.24 -5.77
N ASP A 98 10.55 -21.23 -6.32
CA ASP A 98 11.02 -21.22 -7.73
C ASP A 98 9.89 -21.04 -8.78
N MET A 99 8.62 -21.17 -8.39
CA MET A 99 7.44 -21.01 -9.24
C MET A 99 6.46 -19.91 -8.80
N TYR A 100 6.65 -19.30 -7.63
CA TYR A 100 5.69 -18.35 -7.05
C TYR A 100 6.41 -17.26 -6.26
N MET A 101 6.10 -16.01 -6.60
CA MET A 101 6.66 -14.82 -5.95
C MET A 101 5.49 -14.03 -5.38
N ASP A 102 5.40 -13.92 -4.05
CA ASP A 102 4.39 -13.08 -3.36
C ASP A 102 4.63 -11.57 -3.53
N PHE A 103 5.67 -11.18 -4.25
CA PHE A 103 6.03 -9.81 -4.53
C PHE A 103 5.82 -9.46 -5.99
N LEU A 104 5.26 -8.28 -6.24
CA LEU A 104 5.28 -7.70 -7.56
C LEU A 104 6.75 -7.48 -8.00
N PRO A 105 7.10 -7.77 -9.26
CA PRO A 105 8.46 -7.55 -9.77
C PRO A 105 8.87 -6.07 -9.77
N THR A 106 7.91 -5.16 -9.61
CA THR A 106 8.10 -3.71 -9.44
C THR A 106 8.59 -3.34 -8.03
N THR A 107 8.39 -4.21 -7.03
CA THR A 107 8.80 -3.98 -5.64
C THR A 107 10.24 -4.43 -5.40
N GLY A 108 11.02 -3.61 -4.69
CA GLY A 108 12.46 -3.85 -4.49
C GLY A 108 12.83 -4.43 -3.12
N MET A 109 11.90 -4.36 -2.16
CA MET A 109 12.08 -4.72 -0.77
C MET A 109 10.74 -5.16 -0.21
N ALA A 110 10.75 -6.15 0.68
CA ALA A 110 9.59 -6.54 1.46
C ALA A 110 9.42 -5.55 2.62
N GLY A 111 8.29 -4.85 2.65
CA GLY A 111 8.02 -3.81 3.64
C GLY A 111 6.71 -3.09 3.33
N ALA A 112 6.19 -2.35 4.32
CA ALA A 112 5.00 -1.52 4.14
C ALA A 112 5.40 -0.07 3.97
N ARG A 113 4.67 0.65 3.11
CA ARG A 113 4.79 2.10 2.94
C ARG A 113 3.53 2.75 3.44
N VAL A 114 3.70 3.80 4.23
CA VAL A 114 2.58 4.59 4.73
C VAL A 114 2.82 6.05 4.37
N ALA A 115 1.82 6.65 3.75
CA ALA A 115 1.74 8.08 3.48
C ALA A 115 0.59 8.66 4.32
N ILE A 116 0.73 9.93 4.68
CA ILE A 116 -0.31 10.68 5.40
C ILE A 116 -0.63 11.89 4.53
N HIS A 117 -1.89 12.02 4.14
CA HIS A 117 -2.38 13.12 3.33
C HIS A 117 -3.72 13.65 3.87
N PRO A 118 -4.11 14.88 3.49
CA PRO A 118 -5.45 15.41 3.74
C PRO A 118 -6.53 14.57 3.04
N ARG A 119 -7.76 14.66 3.56
CA ARG A 119 -8.93 14.04 2.94
C ARG A 119 -9.25 14.75 1.62
N ASP A 120 -9.78 14.01 0.64
CA ASP A 120 -10.12 14.51 -0.71
C ASP A 120 -8.92 15.00 -1.54
N GLU A 121 -7.69 14.68 -1.14
CA GLU A 121 -6.47 14.91 -1.92
C GLU A 121 -5.93 13.57 -2.41
N ASP A 122 -5.44 13.55 -3.65
CA ASP A 122 -4.96 12.32 -4.26
C ASP A 122 -3.81 11.75 -3.41
N SER A 123 -3.96 10.49 -3.00
CA SER A 123 -3.00 9.75 -2.19
C SER A 123 -1.69 9.42 -2.93
N ALA A 124 -1.49 10.00 -4.12
CA ALA A 124 -0.30 9.86 -4.94
C ALA A 124 0.96 9.96 -4.07
N PHE A 125 1.67 8.84 -3.99
CA PHE A 125 2.86 8.64 -3.16
C PHE A 125 4.04 9.47 -3.69
N GLU A 126 3.98 10.80 -3.60
CA GLU A 126 5.01 11.67 -4.19
C GLU A 126 5.90 12.40 -3.17
N GLU A 127 5.46 12.70 -1.93
CA GLU A 127 6.30 13.58 -1.07
C GLU A 127 6.50 13.19 0.41
N THR A 128 5.65 12.36 1.05
CA THR A 128 5.77 12.03 2.50
C THR A 128 5.58 10.54 2.79
N ILE A 129 6.49 9.72 2.29
CA ILE A 129 6.47 8.26 2.46
C ILE A 129 7.37 7.82 3.62
N TRP A 130 6.80 7.09 4.57
CA TRP A 130 7.58 6.38 5.59
C TRP A 130 7.72 4.90 5.21
N ASN A 131 8.96 4.44 5.09
CA ASN A 131 9.26 3.02 4.90
C ASN A 131 9.28 2.33 6.27
N MET A 132 8.42 1.34 6.47
CA MET A 132 8.46 0.45 7.63
C MET A 132 9.17 -0.84 7.21
N TYR A 133 10.34 -1.08 7.79
CA TYR A 133 11.19 -2.25 7.58
C TYR A 133 11.20 -3.14 8.83
#